data_AF-A0A7C5T102-F1
#
_entry.id   AF-A0A7C5T102-F1
#
_cell.length_a   1.000
_cell.length_b   1.000
_cell.length_c   1.000
_cell.angle_alpha   90.00
_cell.angle_beta   90.00
_cell.angle_gamma   90.00
#
_symmetry.space_group_name_H-M   'P 1'
#
loop_
_entity.id
_entity.type
_entity.pdbx_description
1 polymer ?
#
loop_
_entity_poly.entity_id
_entity_poly.type
_entity_poly.pdbx_seq_one_letter_code
_entity_poly.pdbx_strand_id
1 'polypeptide(L)'
;MELRALLGRPFTAPTLNPSLIGVIHSTQRGVPKPPCKPTIEVKVTDAVVEEEYPDGVVGVLTSPSYLQAQEYTRSFSWELKLLGVPGSIVTKLRKSEIPYRPPVKLEVLSPTYYEVLKVAEESKLRSLVGSYFTNTLLMFEKTVESIEEGGISGIFAGESTVRGRPIPIVRVLREHLVSKSRVVKLDGSEVTDEG
;
A
#
# COMPACT_ATOMS: atom_id res chain seq x y z
N MET A 1 -1.26 16.30 -4.30
CA MET A 1 -2.02 17.48 -3.77
C MET A 1 -1.32 18.01 -2.52
N GLU A 2 -0.70 19.19 -2.56
CA GLU A 2 0.06 19.73 -1.42
C GLU A 2 -0.84 19.98 -0.19
N LEU A 3 -0.45 19.48 0.99
CA LEU A 3 -1.13 19.75 2.27
C LEU A 3 -1.24 21.26 2.59
N ARG A 4 -0.38 22.10 2.00
CA ARG A 4 -0.42 23.56 2.12
C ARG A 4 -1.71 24.17 1.59
N ALA A 5 -2.29 23.60 0.53
CA ALA A 5 -3.50 24.13 -0.09
C ALA A 5 -4.76 23.93 0.78
N LEU A 6 -4.73 23.03 1.76
CA LEU A 6 -5.88 22.66 2.60
C LEU A 6 -5.96 23.40 3.93
N LEU A 7 -4.84 23.88 4.47
CA LEU A 7 -4.75 24.30 5.87
C LEU A 7 -4.80 25.81 6.11
N GLY A 8 -4.69 26.65 5.07
CA GLY A 8 -4.79 28.12 5.17
C GLY A 8 -3.78 28.79 6.13
N ARG A 9 -2.88 28.03 6.74
CA ARG A 9 -1.83 28.45 7.69
C ARG A 9 -0.61 27.54 7.56
N PRO A 10 0.61 28.05 7.79
CA PRO A 10 1.81 27.22 7.80
C PRO A 10 1.79 26.25 8.99
N PHE A 11 1.94 24.96 8.70
CA PHE A 11 2.19 23.93 9.70
C PHE A 11 3.63 24.06 10.21
N THR A 12 3.82 24.43 11.48
CA THR A 12 5.12 24.37 12.16
C THR A 12 5.30 22.98 12.75
N ALA A 13 6.22 22.19 12.18
CA ALA A 13 6.57 20.89 12.71
C ALA A 13 7.14 21.02 14.14
N PRO A 14 6.81 20.12 15.08
CA PRO A 14 7.43 20.10 16.40
C PRO A 14 8.94 19.83 16.25
N THR A 15 9.75 20.54 17.02
CA THR A 15 11.21 20.32 17.09
C THR A 15 11.49 18.92 17.62
N LEU A 16 12.20 18.11 16.81
CA LEU A 16 12.60 16.74 17.17
C LEU A 16 13.48 16.73 18.42
N ASN A 17 13.24 15.75 19.30
CA ASN A 17 14.00 15.55 20.53
C ASN A 17 15.48 15.23 20.23
N PRO A 18 16.47 15.87 20.88
CA PRO A 18 17.90 15.61 20.69
C PRO A 18 18.32 14.15 20.85
N SER A 19 17.63 13.36 21.69
CA SER A 19 17.94 11.93 21.88
C SER A 19 17.59 11.08 20.64
N LEU A 20 16.52 11.45 19.92
CA LEU A 20 16.14 10.83 18.65
C LEU A 20 17.15 11.15 17.53
N ILE A 21 17.75 12.35 17.55
CA ILE A 21 18.81 12.74 16.61
C ILE A 21 20.04 11.84 16.76
N GLY A 22 20.42 11.50 17.99
CA GLY A 22 21.52 10.58 18.28
C GLY A 22 21.28 9.14 17.78
N VAL A 23 20.04 8.66 17.86
CA VAL A 23 19.62 7.35 17.33
C VAL A 23 19.61 7.35 15.80
N ILE A 24 19.05 8.38 15.15
CA ILE A 24 19.05 8.49 13.69
C ILE A 24 20.48 8.52 13.14
N HIS A 25 21.38 9.26 13.80
CA HIS A 25 22.79 9.29 13.41
C HIS A 25 23.50 7.95 13.63
N SER A 26 23.13 7.16 14.65
CA SER A 26 23.74 5.85 14.86
C SER A 26 23.30 4.85 13.79
N THR A 27 22.02 4.89 13.36
CA THR A 27 21.48 4.05 12.29
C THR A 27 22.09 4.39 10.93
N GLN A 28 22.36 5.67 10.65
CA GLN A 28 22.96 6.11 9.38
C GLN A 28 24.42 5.65 9.17
N ARG A 29 25.16 5.33 10.23
CA ARG A 29 26.58 4.91 10.13
C ARG A 29 26.75 3.52 9.50
N GLY A 30 25.73 2.66 9.60
CA GLY A 30 25.74 1.30 9.04
C GLY A 30 25.08 1.17 7.67
N VAL A 31 24.38 2.20 7.19
CA VAL A 31 23.71 2.16 5.88
C VAL A 31 24.72 2.57 4.81
N PRO A 32 25.00 1.70 3.81
CA PRO A 32 25.85 2.07 2.69
C PRO A 32 25.30 3.33 2.03
N LYS A 33 26.14 4.35 1.91
CA LYS A 33 25.76 5.53 1.13
C LYS A 33 25.68 5.13 -0.33
N PRO A 34 24.59 5.44 -1.05
CA PRO A 34 24.53 5.16 -2.46
C PRO A 34 25.72 5.85 -3.16
N PRO A 35 26.31 5.22 -4.19
CA PRO A 35 27.44 5.79 -4.93
C PRO A 35 27.03 7.05 -5.72
N CYS A 36 25.73 7.32 -5.83
CA CYS A 36 25.17 8.49 -6.46
C CYS A 36 24.47 9.40 -5.45
N LYS A 37 24.21 10.65 -5.85
CA LYS A 37 23.29 11.54 -5.13
C LYS A 37 21.89 11.33 -5.69
N PRO A 38 20.99 10.60 -4.98
CA PRO A 38 19.64 10.40 -5.48
C PRO A 38 18.87 11.73 -5.45
N THR A 39 18.06 11.97 -6.48
CA THR A 39 16.98 12.96 -6.40
C THR A 39 15.79 12.27 -5.76
N ILE A 40 15.28 12.84 -4.67
CA ILE A 40 14.15 12.29 -3.93
C ILE A 40 12.94 13.18 -4.19
N GLU A 41 11.89 12.60 -4.77
CA GLU A 41 10.60 13.26 -4.94
C GLU A 41 9.55 12.54 -4.09
N VAL A 42 8.78 13.30 -3.32
CA VAL A 42 7.68 12.77 -2.50
C VAL A 42 6.37 13.26 -3.08
N LYS A 43 5.56 12.34 -3.60
CA LYS A 43 4.22 12.62 -4.14
C LYS A 43 3.14 11.99 -3.27
N VAL A 44 2.02 12.70 -3.14
CA VAL A 44 0.78 12.19 -2.52
C VAL A 44 -0.27 12.06 -3.62
N THR A 45 -0.64 10.83 -3.93
CA THR A 45 -1.65 10.47 -4.93
C THR A 45 -2.53 9.30 -4.46
N ASP A 46 -3.67 9.11 -5.12
CA ASP A 46 -4.52 7.91 -4.98
C ASP A 46 -4.12 6.91 -6.08
N ALA A 47 -3.32 5.92 -5.69
CA ALA A 47 -2.73 4.94 -6.60
C ALA A 47 -3.74 4.07 -7.37
N VAL A 48 -5.02 4.07 -6.99
CA VAL A 48 -6.06 3.35 -7.73
C VAL A 48 -6.53 4.17 -8.93
N VAL A 49 -6.67 5.49 -8.77
CA VAL A 49 -7.18 6.39 -9.83
C VAL A 49 -6.07 7.06 -10.63
N GLU A 50 -4.84 7.07 -10.12
CA GLU A 50 -3.69 7.61 -10.84
C GLU A 50 -3.51 6.91 -12.18
N GLU A 51 -3.30 7.70 -13.22
CA GLU A 51 -3.01 7.24 -14.58
C GLU A 51 -1.60 7.64 -15.01
N GLU A 52 -1.00 8.65 -14.35
CA GLU A 52 0.34 9.11 -14.64
C GLU A 52 1.36 8.39 -13.76
N TYR A 53 2.14 7.50 -14.39
CA TYR A 53 3.30 6.87 -13.78
C TYR A 53 4.57 7.48 -14.36
N PRO A 54 5.66 7.60 -13.58
CA PRO A 54 6.92 8.11 -14.09
C PRO A 54 7.46 7.18 -15.18
N ASP A 55 8.02 7.77 -16.24
CA ASP A 55 8.76 7.03 -17.26
C ASP A 55 10.12 6.56 -16.71
N GLY A 56 10.66 5.48 -17.31
CA GLY A 56 12.01 5.01 -16.98
C GLY A 56 12.12 4.27 -15.63
N VAL A 57 11.03 3.68 -15.15
CA VAL A 57 11.03 2.94 -13.88
C VAL A 57 11.71 1.59 -14.08
N VAL A 58 12.92 1.45 -13.57
CA VAL A 58 13.68 0.18 -13.59
C VAL A 58 13.35 -0.74 -12.42
N GLY A 59 12.63 -0.22 -11.42
CA GLY A 59 12.17 -1.05 -10.31
C GLY A 59 11.24 -0.36 -9.35
N VAL A 60 10.45 -1.17 -8.66
CA VAL A 60 9.44 -0.76 -7.68
C VAL A 60 9.63 -1.56 -6.41
N LEU A 61 9.53 -0.88 -5.28
CA LEU A 61 9.48 -1.50 -3.96
C LEU A 61 8.25 -0.99 -3.21
N THR A 62 7.38 -1.90 -2.77
CA THR A 62 6.11 -1.52 -2.19
C THR A 62 5.58 -2.55 -1.18
N SER A 63 4.67 -2.10 -0.32
CA SER A 63 3.87 -2.95 0.56
C SER A 63 2.39 -2.55 0.42
N PRO A 64 1.48 -3.50 0.14
CA PRO A 64 0.07 -3.17 0.04
C PRO A 64 -0.48 -2.77 1.42
N SER A 65 -1.49 -1.90 1.42
CA SER A 65 -2.23 -1.57 2.64
C SER A 65 -2.78 -2.84 3.31
N TYR A 66 -2.83 -2.89 4.65
CA TYR A 66 -3.35 -4.04 5.36
C TYR A 66 -4.89 -4.12 5.28
N LEU A 67 -5.41 -5.33 5.02
CA LEU A 67 -6.86 -5.62 4.93
C LEU A 67 -7.62 -5.24 6.23
N GLN A 68 -6.96 -5.29 7.39
CA GLN A 68 -7.49 -4.89 8.69
C GLN A 68 -6.83 -3.62 9.27
N ALA A 69 -6.65 -2.57 8.49
CA ALA A 69 -6.15 -1.29 9.00
C ALA A 69 -7.20 -0.44 9.75
N GLN A 70 -8.23 -1.05 10.36
CA GLN A 70 -9.36 -0.29 10.92
C GLN A 70 -8.95 0.60 12.09
N GLU A 71 -8.09 0.09 12.97
CA GLU A 71 -7.60 0.84 14.13
C GLU A 71 -6.64 1.94 13.70
N TYR A 72 -5.74 1.66 12.76
CA TYR A 72 -4.86 2.65 12.15
C TYR A 72 -5.65 3.80 11.50
N THR A 73 -6.62 3.46 10.64
CA THR A 73 -7.45 4.46 9.94
C THR A 73 -8.25 5.29 10.93
N ARG A 74 -8.74 4.67 12.02
CA ARG A 74 -9.49 5.37 13.08
C ARG A 74 -8.60 6.34 13.86
N SER A 75 -7.42 5.90 14.28
CA SER A 75 -6.46 6.74 15.01
C SER A 75 -5.98 7.90 14.15
N PHE A 76 -5.60 7.63 12.90
CA PHE A 76 -5.17 8.66 11.96
C PHE A 76 -6.29 9.68 11.66
N SER A 77 -7.53 9.23 11.50
CA SER A 77 -8.68 10.13 11.35
C SER A 77 -8.88 11.07 12.56
N TRP A 78 -8.56 10.60 13.77
CA TRP A 78 -8.62 11.42 14.98
C TRP A 78 -7.47 12.42 15.04
N GLU A 79 -6.26 12.01 14.71
CA GLU A 79 -5.09 12.89 14.62
C GLU A 79 -5.34 14.03 13.63
N LEU A 80 -5.87 13.74 12.44
CA LEU A 80 -6.22 14.78 11.46
C LEU A 80 -7.24 15.78 12.01
N LYS A 81 -8.26 15.31 12.75
CA LYS A 81 -9.23 16.20 13.40
C LYS A 81 -8.58 17.07 14.47
N LEU A 82 -7.67 16.51 15.28
CA LEU A 82 -6.92 17.26 16.29
C LEU A 82 -6.02 18.34 15.66
N LEU A 83 -5.50 18.08 14.46
CA LEU A 83 -4.74 19.05 13.67
C LEU A 83 -5.62 20.11 12.96
N GLY A 84 -6.94 20.08 13.18
CA GLY A 84 -7.88 21.05 12.60
C GLY A 84 -8.35 20.73 11.19
N VAL A 85 -8.10 19.52 10.67
CA VAL A 85 -8.60 19.11 9.35
C VAL A 85 -10.13 18.97 9.39
N PRO A 86 -10.88 19.59 8.47
CA PRO A 86 -12.33 19.53 8.45
C PRO A 86 -12.86 18.09 8.36
N GLY A 87 -13.93 17.77 9.10
CA GLY A 87 -14.51 16.43 9.13
C GLY A 87 -15.00 15.93 7.76
N SER A 88 -15.39 16.83 6.86
CA SER A 88 -15.73 16.51 5.46
C SER A 88 -14.52 15.98 4.68
N ILE A 89 -13.34 16.57 4.90
CA ILE A 89 -12.08 16.14 4.28
C ILE A 89 -11.63 14.81 4.83
N VAL A 90 -11.66 14.63 6.16
CA VAL A 90 -11.34 13.33 6.80
C VAL A 90 -12.26 12.22 6.28
N THR A 91 -13.56 12.52 6.13
CA THR A 91 -14.54 11.58 5.56
C THR A 91 -14.25 11.25 4.11
N LYS A 92 -13.82 12.23 3.30
CA LYS A 92 -13.42 12.01 1.91
C LYS A 92 -12.18 11.12 1.84
N LEU A 93 -11.14 11.41 2.62
CA LEU A 93 -9.90 10.61 2.67
C LEU A 93 -10.18 9.17 3.07
N ARG A 94 -10.97 8.95 4.13
CA ARG A 94 -11.36 7.61 4.58
C ARG A 94 -12.09 6.79 3.50
N LYS A 95 -12.87 7.45 2.63
CA LYS A 95 -13.57 6.76 1.53
C LYS A 95 -12.65 6.38 0.36
N SER A 96 -11.48 7.01 0.25
CA SER A 96 -10.47 6.69 -0.76
C SER A 96 -9.56 5.53 -0.37
N GLU A 97 -9.49 5.20 0.93
CA GLU A 97 -8.74 4.06 1.44
C GLU A 97 -9.22 2.73 0.83
N ILE A 98 -8.27 1.89 0.40
CA ILE A 98 -8.51 0.62 -0.31
C ILE A 98 -9.56 -0.30 0.35
N PRO A 99 -9.54 -0.56 1.68
CA PRO A 99 -10.55 -1.42 2.28
C PRO A 99 -11.95 -0.78 2.36
N TYR A 100 -12.08 0.53 2.18
CA TYR A 100 -13.34 1.28 2.37
C TYR A 100 -13.91 1.87 1.09
N ARG A 101 -13.13 1.90 0.00
CA ARG A 101 -13.61 2.31 -1.32
C ARG A 101 -14.42 1.20 -2.00
N PRO A 102 -15.23 1.52 -3.01
CA PRO A 102 -15.91 0.51 -3.80
C PRO A 102 -14.94 -0.42 -4.56
N PRO A 103 -15.32 -1.69 -4.80
CA PRO A 103 -14.54 -2.58 -5.66
C PRO A 103 -14.49 -2.04 -7.10
N VAL A 104 -13.34 -2.20 -7.74
CA VAL A 104 -13.17 -1.89 -9.17
C VAL A 104 -13.53 -3.12 -10.01
N LYS A 105 -13.94 -2.88 -11.25
CA LYS A 105 -14.18 -3.97 -12.20
C LYS A 105 -12.83 -4.51 -12.67
N LEU A 106 -12.37 -5.56 -12.01
CA LEU A 106 -11.14 -6.26 -12.34
C LEU A 106 -11.40 -7.77 -12.37
N GLU A 107 -10.95 -8.44 -13.43
CA GLU A 107 -10.92 -9.90 -13.46
C GLU A 107 -9.76 -10.39 -12.60
N VAL A 108 -10.07 -11.10 -11.52
CA VAL A 108 -9.05 -11.63 -10.61
C VAL A 108 -8.63 -13.02 -11.07
N LEU A 109 -7.41 -13.13 -11.60
CA LEU A 109 -6.77 -14.38 -12.02
C LEU A 109 -6.16 -15.18 -10.85
N SER A 110 -6.97 -15.53 -9.85
CA SER A 110 -6.52 -16.34 -8.71
C SER A 110 -7.62 -17.31 -8.28
N PRO A 111 -7.40 -18.64 -8.38
CA PRO A 111 -8.29 -19.63 -7.80
C PRO A 111 -8.50 -19.42 -6.30
N THR A 112 -7.41 -19.11 -5.57
CA THR A 112 -7.43 -18.87 -4.12
C THR A 112 -8.38 -17.72 -3.76
N TYR A 113 -8.41 -16.65 -4.55
CA TYR A 113 -9.34 -15.54 -4.33
C TYR A 113 -10.81 -16.00 -4.34
N TYR A 114 -11.19 -16.84 -5.32
CA TYR A 114 -12.56 -17.34 -5.41
C TYR A 114 -12.91 -18.31 -4.29
N GLU A 115 -11.95 -19.07 -3.78
CA GLU A 115 -12.14 -19.91 -2.58
C GLU A 115 -12.43 -19.04 -1.35
N VAL A 116 -11.65 -17.97 -1.14
CA VAL A 116 -11.88 -17.01 -0.06
C VAL A 116 -13.27 -16.37 -0.17
N LEU A 117 -13.68 -15.98 -1.39
CA LEU A 117 -15.01 -15.40 -1.62
C LEU A 117 -16.17 -16.39 -1.37
N LYS A 118 -15.98 -17.68 -1.67
CA LYS A 118 -16.99 -18.73 -1.39
C LYS A 118 -17.20 -18.91 0.11
N VAL A 119 -16.12 -18.88 0.88
CA VAL A 119 -16.15 -19.04 2.34
C VAL A 119 -16.66 -17.78 3.05
N ALA A 120 -16.55 -16.61 2.40
CA ALA A 120 -17.14 -15.36 2.87
C ALA A 120 -18.67 -15.33 2.65
N GLU A 121 -19.41 -16.08 3.46
CA GLU A 121 -20.89 -16.16 3.44
C GLU A 121 -21.56 -14.81 3.73
N GLU A 122 -20.92 -13.96 4.53
CA GLU A 122 -21.43 -12.63 4.84
C GLU A 122 -21.16 -11.61 3.73
N SER A 123 -22.21 -10.93 3.28
CA SER A 123 -22.16 -9.89 2.24
C SER A 123 -21.12 -8.79 2.50
N LYS A 124 -20.95 -8.39 3.77
CA LYS A 124 -19.97 -7.37 4.18
C LYS A 124 -18.53 -7.85 4.06
N LEU A 125 -18.25 -9.09 4.47
CA LEU A 125 -16.89 -9.67 4.36
C LEU A 125 -16.53 -9.87 2.90
N ARG A 126 -17.47 -10.37 2.10
CA ARG A 126 -17.29 -10.54 0.66
C ARG A 126 -16.99 -9.20 -0.03
N SER A 127 -17.71 -8.15 0.35
CA SER A 127 -17.45 -6.79 -0.17
C SER A 127 -16.09 -6.24 0.24
N LEU A 128 -15.67 -6.47 1.50
CA LEU A 128 -14.37 -6.02 2.00
C LEU A 128 -13.22 -6.72 1.26
N VAL A 129 -13.27 -8.06 1.18
CA VAL A 129 -12.29 -8.88 0.47
C VAL A 129 -12.26 -8.53 -1.01
N GLY A 130 -13.44 -8.42 -1.64
CA GLY A 130 -13.56 -8.05 -3.04
C GLY A 130 -12.99 -6.67 -3.33
N SER A 131 -13.31 -5.67 -2.50
CA SER A 131 -12.76 -4.32 -2.66
C SER A 131 -11.24 -4.30 -2.48
N TYR A 132 -10.75 -4.94 -1.42
CA TYR A 132 -9.33 -5.03 -1.15
C TYR A 132 -8.54 -5.59 -2.33
N PHE A 133 -8.90 -6.80 -2.78
CA PHE A 133 -8.14 -7.45 -3.84
C PHE A 133 -8.26 -6.74 -5.16
N THR A 134 -9.47 -6.31 -5.57
CA THR A 134 -9.63 -5.65 -6.88
C THR A 134 -8.87 -4.33 -6.97
N ASN A 135 -8.92 -3.49 -5.93
CA ASN A 135 -8.20 -2.23 -5.91
C ASN A 135 -6.68 -2.43 -5.78
N THR A 136 -6.24 -3.38 -4.96
CA THR A 136 -4.80 -3.68 -4.75
C THR A 136 -4.18 -4.27 -6.01
N LEU A 137 -4.86 -5.22 -6.65
CA LEU A 137 -4.39 -5.85 -7.88
C LEU A 137 -4.33 -4.85 -9.04
N LEU A 138 -5.33 -3.98 -9.18
CA LEU A 138 -5.29 -2.91 -10.19
C LEU A 138 -4.08 -2.00 -10.00
N MET A 139 -3.78 -1.61 -8.76
CA MET A 139 -2.60 -0.81 -8.45
C MET A 139 -1.31 -1.54 -8.84
N PHE A 140 -1.20 -2.83 -8.53
CA PHE A 140 -0.02 -3.61 -8.93
C PHE A 140 0.09 -3.83 -10.43
N GLU A 141 -1.02 -4.06 -11.14
CA GLU A 141 -1.02 -4.16 -12.60
C GLU A 141 -0.46 -2.90 -13.25
N LYS A 142 -1.03 -1.74 -12.92
CA LYS A 142 -0.55 -0.43 -13.40
C LYS A 142 0.93 -0.21 -13.09
N THR A 143 1.32 -0.57 -11.87
CA THR A 143 2.69 -0.41 -11.41
C THR A 143 3.64 -1.30 -12.19
N VAL A 144 3.31 -2.58 -12.40
CA VAL A 144 4.14 -3.52 -13.17
C VAL A 144 4.20 -3.13 -14.65
N GLU A 145 3.11 -2.62 -15.23
CA GLU A 145 3.06 -2.14 -16.61
C GLU A 145 3.93 -0.88 -16.83
N SER A 146 4.14 -0.07 -15.79
CA SER A 146 5.02 1.11 -15.87
C SER A 146 6.52 0.78 -15.80
N ILE A 147 6.89 -0.45 -15.44
CA ILE A 147 8.28 -0.86 -15.28
C ILE A 147 8.88 -1.21 -16.65
N GLU A 148 10.11 -0.75 -16.89
CA GLU A 148 10.87 -1.09 -18.09
C GLU A 148 11.11 -2.60 -18.22
N GLU A 149 11.30 -3.08 -19.46
CA GLU A 149 11.60 -4.50 -19.70
C GLU A 149 12.87 -4.93 -18.94
N GLY A 150 12.75 -5.99 -18.13
CA GLY A 150 13.84 -6.47 -17.26
C GLY A 150 13.92 -5.77 -15.89
N GLY A 151 13.05 -4.81 -15.60
CA GLY A 151 12.94 -4.19 -14.30
C GLY A 151 12.36 -5.11 -13.21
N ILE A 152 12.49 -4.70 -11.95
CA ILE A 152 12.20 -5.54 -10.78
C ILE A 152 11.06 -4.94 -9.95
N SER A 153 10.04 -5.74 -9.64
CA SER A 153 8.99 -5.37 -8.68
C SER A 153 9.10 -6.21 -7.40
N GLY A 154 9.42 -5.56 -6.28
CA GLY A 154 9.42 -6.15 -4.94
C GLY A 154 8.16 -5.77 -4.16
N ILE A 155 7.35 -6.76 -3.81
CA ILE A 155 6.12 -6.58 -3.03
C ILE A 155 6.28 -7.29 -1.69
N PHE A 156 6.25 -6.53 -0.60
CA PHE A 156 6.24 -7.07 0.76
C PHE A 156 4.82 -7.13 1.29
N ALA A 157 4.25 -8.32 1.33
CA ALA A 157 2.93 -8.57 1.87
C ALA A 157 3.00 -9.61 2.98
N GLY A 158 2.25 -9.37 4.05
CA GLY A 158 2.05 -10.34 5.12
C GLY A 158 0.64 -10.92 5.03
N GLU A 159 0.50 -12.17 5.47
CA GLU A 159 -0.82 -12.75 5.63
C GLU A 159 -1.62 -12.01 6.70
N SER A 160 -2.92 -11.89 6.50
CA SER A 160 -3.80 -11.15 7.42
C SER A 160 -4.97 -12.02 7.85
N THR A 161 -5.41 -11.84 9.08
CA THR A 161 -6.59 -12.52 9.60
C THR A 161 -7.77 -11.57 9.61
N VAL A 162 -8.89 -11.94 8.99
CA VAL A 162 -10.15 -11.20 9.11
C VAL A 162 -11.14 -12.03 9.91
N ARG A 163 -11.53 -11.53 11.09
CA ARG A 163 -12.48 -12.19 11.99
C ARG A 163 -12.10 -13.64 12.31
N GLY A 164 -10.82 -13.87 12.63
CA GLY A 164 -10.29 -15.19 12.97
C GLY A 164 -10.05 -16.11 11.76
N ARG A 165 -10.28 -15.65 10.52
CA ARG A 165 -9.98 -16.43 9.30
C ARG A 165 -8.74 -15.87 8.59
N PRO A 166 -7.72 -16.70 8.30
CA PRO A 166 -6.58 -16.26 7.51
C PRO A 166 -7.02 -15.94 6.09
N ILE A 167 -6.56 -14.81 5.56
CA ILE A 167 -6.76 -14.37 4.19
C ILE A 167 -5.41 -14.50 3.49
N PRO A 168 -5.27 -15.41 2.51
CA PRO A 168 -4.03 -15.71 1.81
C PRO A 168 -3.66 -14.62 0.79
N ILE A 169 -3.28 -13.44 1.28
CA ILE A 169 -2.94 -12.24 0.50
C ILE A 169 -1.77 -12.54 -0.44
N VAL A 170 -0.66 -13.05 0.08
CA VAL A 170 0.56 -13.28 -0.72
C VAL A 170 0.27 -14.22 -1.87
N ARG A 171 -0.46 -15.30 -1.59
CA ARG A 171 -0.85 -16.29 -2.58
C ARG A 171 -1.74 -15.73 -3.68
N VAL A 172 -2.78 -14.95 -3.32
CA VAL A 172 -3.67 -14.33 -4.31
C VAL A 172 -2.94 -13.33 -5.20
N LEU A 173 -2.09 -12.49 -4.61
CA LEU A 173 -1.28 -11.53 -5.36
C LEU A 173 -0.35 -12.25 -6.34
N ARG A 174 0.33 -13.31 -5.87
CA ARG A 174 1.23 -14.11 -6.69
C ARG A 174 0.52 -14.79 -7.85
N GLU A 175 -0.57 -15.51 -7.58
CA GLU A 175 -1.36 -16.21 -8.61
C GLU A 175 -1.81 -15.24 -9.69
N HIS A 176 -2.30 -14.07 -9.30
CA HIS A 176 -2.78 -13.06 -10.22
C HIS A 176 -1.65 -12.47 -11.08
N LEU A 177 -0.57 -11.97 -10.46
CA LEU A 177 0.50 -11.28 -11.18
C LEU A 177 1.27 -12.22 -12.11
N VAL A 178 1.48 -13.48 -11.72
CA VAL A 178 2.12 -14.49 -12.58
C VAL A 178 1.22 -14.88 -13.75
N SER A 179 -0.11 -14.91 -13.55
CA SER A 179 -1.04 -15.27 -14.64
C SER A 179 -1.21 -14.13 -15.65
N LYS A 180 -1.20 -12.88 -15.17
CA LYS A 180 -1.49 -11.72 -16.01
C LYS A 180 -0.26 -11.16 -16.73
N SER A 181 0.88 -11.18 -16.06
CA SER A 181 2.07 -10.47 -16.52
C SER A 181 3.19 -11.47 -16.82
N ARG A 182 4.11 -11.11 -17.72
CA ARG A 182 5.36 -11.85 -18.00
C ARG A 182 6.35 -11.82 -16.82
N VAL A 183 5.85 -11.76 -15.59
CA VAL A 183 6.63 -11.69 -14.36
C VAL A 183 7.15 -13.09 -14.07
N VAL A 184 8.45 -13.26 -14.25
CA VAL A 184 9.16 -14.47 -13.83
C VAL A 184 9.47 -14.33 -12.35
N LYS A 185 9.16 -15.36 -11.56
CA LYS A 185 9.57 -15.42 -10.16
C LYS A 185 11.10 -15.34 -10.10
N LEU A 186 11.62 -14.31 -9.43
CA LEU A 186 12.99 -14.34 -8.95
C LEU A 186 13.00 -15.21 -7.69
N ASP A 187 13.82 -16.26 -7.65
CA ASP A 187 13.95 -17.15 -6.50
C ASP A 187 14.51 -16.38 -5.29
N GLY A 188 13.63 -15.70 -4.58
CA GLY A 188 13.80 -15.29 -3.20
C GLY A 188 13.16 -16.36 -2.32
N SER A 189 13.92 -16.84 -1.34
CA SER A 189 13.43 -17.66 -0.23
C SER A 189 12.16 -17.05 0.35
N GLU A 190 11.13 -17.87 0.55
CA GLU A 190 10.00 -17.49 1.40
C GLU A 190 10.59 -17.17 2.78
N VAL A 191 10.62 -15.89 3.14
CA VAL A 191 10.91 -15.49 4.53
C VAL A 191 9.64 -15.77 5.31
N THR A 192 9.49 -17.02 5.75
CA THR A 192 8.53 -17.34 6.79
C THR A 192 9.02 -16.69 8.07
N ASP A 193 8.32 -15.65 8.54
CA ASP A 193 8.40 -15.19 9.92
C ASP A 193 7.87 -16.32 10.81
N GLU A 194 8.73 -17.31 11.08
CA GLU A 194 8.57 -18.17 12.25
C GLU A 194 9.04 -17.34 13.44
N GLY A 195 8.05 -16.80 14.18
CA GLY A 195 8.27 -16.08 15.44
C GLY A 195 8.77 -16.97 16.56
#